data_AF-A5C370-F1
#
_entry.id   AF-A5C370-F1
#
_cell.length_a   1.000
_cell.length_b   1.000
_cell.length_c   1.000
_cell.angle_alpha   90.00
_cell.angle_beta   90.00
_cell.angle_gamma   90.00
#
_symmetry.space_group_name_H-M   'P 1'
#
loop_
_entity.id
_entity.type
_entity.pdbx_description
1 polymer ?
#
loop_
_entity_poly.entity_id
_entity_poly.type
_entity_poly.pdbx_seq_one_letter_code
_entity_poly.pdbx_strand_id
1 'polypeptide(L)'
;MASDLTLQLNQIVAILGSDPVHFKALISHLMSTANDQCFQAEALFNLYKQTHSDSLVLKLAILLQSSSHPEARAVAAILLRKQLTRDDSYLWPNLSATTQVNLKSILLDCVQLTASTVRAMEKRDVDPPFMVKLAKIITAEMISCKELSADWQRAAVGLFVSIGSHLSDLITKEISLHLSGPNSALPAMVQILADFASADVYSPTKKLISWINFGPL
;
A
#
# COMPACT_ATOMS: atom_id res chain seq x y z
N MET A 1 -30.74 -16.43 14.46
CA MET A 1 -29.94 -15.23 14.83
C MET A 1 -28.83 -15.57 15.83
N ALA A 2 -29.09 -16.22 16.98
CA ALA A 2 -28.00 -16.59 17.92
C ALA A 2 -27.01 -17.65 17.38
N SER A 3 -27.48 -18.58 16.56
CA SER A 3 -26.65 -19.63 15.91
C SER A 3 -25.64 -19.07 14.90
N ASP A 4 -26.01 -18.01 14.19
CA ASP A 4 -25.19 -17.39 13.15
C ASP A 4 -24.03 -16.57 13.74
N LEU A 5 -24.29 -15.81 14.81
CA LEU A 5 -23.25 -15.08 15.53
C LEU A 5 -22.23 -16.03 16.19
N THR A 6 -22.70 -17.16 16.74
CA THR A 6 -21.83 -18.17 17.35
C THR A 6 -20.91 -18.81 16.30
N LEU A 7 -21.44 -19.08 15.11
CA LEU A 7 -20.65 -19.59 13.99
C LEU A 7 -19.58 -18.59 13.54
N GLN A 8 -19.95 -17.30 13.40
CA GLN A 8 -19.02 -16.24 13.01
C GLN A 8 -17.89 -16.05 14.05
N LEU A 9 -18.20 -16.10 15.35
CA LEU A 9 -17.18 -16.02 16.40
C LEU A 9 -16.20 -17.20 16.34
N ASN A 10 -16.69 -18.42 16.09
CA ASN A 10 -15.82 -19.59 15.89
C ASN A 10 -14.89 -19.42 14.68
N GLN A 11 -15.39 -18.84 13.59
CA GLN A 11 -14.58 -18.53 12.42
C GLN A 11 -13.52 -17.45 12.73
N ILE A 12 -13.84 -16.45 13.54
CA ILE A 12 -12.86 -15.45 14.01
C ILE A 12 -11.74 -16.10 14.82
N VAL A 13 -12.08 -17.02 15.73
CA VAL A 13 -11.07 -17.76 16.50
C VAL A 13 -10.13 -18.54 15.57
N ALA A 14 -10.67 -19.16 14.52
CA ALA A 14 -9.85 -19.85 13.51
C ALA A 14 -8.96 -18.88 12.71
N ILE A 15 -9.48 -17.70 12.35
CA ILE A 15 -8.72 -16.64 11.66
C ILE A 15 -7.59 -16.07 12.53
N LEU A 16 -7.83 -15.92 13.83
CA LEU A 16 -6.85 -15.44 14.81
C LEU A 16 -5.69 -16.43 15.00
N GLY A 17 -5.93 -17.71 14.72
CA GLY A 17 -4.91 -18.74 14.76
C GLY A 17 -3.67 -18.41 13.92
N SER A 18 -2.59 -19.15 14.18
CA SER A 18 -1.31 -19.00 13.46
C SER A 18 -1.38 -19.46 12.00
N ASP A 19 -2.41 -20.24 11.64
CA ASP A 19 -2.59 -20.76 10.30
C ASP A 19 -3.09 -19.66 9.33
N PRO A 20 -2.31 -19.31 8.29
CA PRO A 20 -2.72 -18.31 7.31
C PRO A 20 -3.88 -18.76 6.40
N VAL A 21 -4.23 -20.06 6.36
CA VAL A 21 -5.25 -20.60 5.46
C VAL A 21 -6.61 -19.95 5.69
N HIS A 22 -7.04 -19.83 6.95
CA HIS A 22 -8.36 -19.27 7.30
C HIS A 22 -8.48 -17.80 6.91
N PHE A 23 -7.42 -17.02 7.13
CA PHE A 23 -7.38 -15.63 6.71
C PHE A 23 -7.37 -15.49 5.19
N LYS A 24 -6.60 -16.32 4.47
CA LYS A 24 -6.59 -16.35 3.00
C LYS A 24 -7.96 -16.75 2.43
N ALA A 25 -8.66 -17.70 3.04
CA ALA A 25 -10.00 -18.09 2.64
C ALA A 25 -11.00 -16.94 2.80
N LEU A 26 -10.93 -16.18 3.91
CA LEU A 26 -11.72 -14.96 4.08
C LEU A 26 -11.46 -13.95 2.94
N ILE A 27 -10.19 -13.68 2.62
CA ILE A 27 -9.83 -12.77 1.52
C ILE A 27 -10.35 -13.30 0.17
N SER A 28 -10.28 -14.61 -0.06
CA SER A 28 -10.82 -15.25 -1.26
C SER A 28 -12.33 -15.09 -1.37
N HIS A 29 -13.07 -15.24 -0.27
CA HIS A 29 -14.52 -15.09 -0.27
C HIS A 29 -14.96 -13.63 -0.48
N LEU A 30 -14.18 -12.66 0.02
CA LEU A 30 -14.39 -11.23 -0.28
C LEU A 30 -14.20 -10.91 -1.78
N MET A 31 -13.50 -11.76 -2.53
CA MET A 31 -13.32 -11.64 -3.98
C MET A 31 -14.35 -12.47 -4.77
N SER A 32 -15.20 -13.26 -4.10
CA SER A 32 -16.15 -14.14 -4.76
C SER A 32 -17.22 -13.34 -5.51
N THR A 33 -17.56 -13.78 -6.72
CA THR A 33 -18.69 -13.25 -7.49
C THR A 33 -20.03 -13.80 -7.01
N ALA A 34 -20.02 -14.78 -6.09
CA ALA A 34 -21.25 -15.29 -5.47
C ALA A 34 -21.67 -14.36 -4.33
N ASN A 35 -22.80 -13.65 -4.52
CA ASN A 35 -23.28 -12.62 -3.61
C ASN A 35 -23.41 -13.10 -2.15
N ASP A 36 -23.88 -14.33 -1.92
CA ASP A 36 -24.06 -14.86 -0.55
C ASP A 36 -22.73 -15.09 0.17
N GLN A 37 -21.70 -15.59 -0.55
CA GLN A 37 -20.37 -15.81 0.03
C GLN A 37 -19.65 -14.49 0.31
N CYS A 38 -19.76 -13.53 -0.62
CA CYS A 38 -19.19 -12.21 -0.46
C CYS A 38 -19.86 -11.48 0.73
N PHE A 39 -21.19 -11.51 0.81
CA PHE A 39 -21.94 -10.90 1.91
C PHE A 39 -21.58 -11.51 3.28
N GLN A 40 -21.49 -12.84 3.39
CA GLN A 40 -21.08 -13.50 4.62
C GLN A 40 -19.62 -13.15 5.00
N ALA A 41 -18.72 -13.10 4.01
CA ALA A 41 -17.34 -12.71 4.22
C ALA A 41 -17.20 -11.25 4.66
N GLU A 42 -18.00 -10.34 4.10
CA GLU A 42 -18.05 -8.93 4.53
C GLU A 42 -18.56 -8.79 5.97
N ALA A 43 -19.61 -9.52 6.34
CA ALA A 43 -20.11 -9.53 7.71
C ALA A 43 -19.05 -10.03 8.70
N LEU A 44 -18.37 -11.15 8.36
CA LEU A 44 -17.28 -11.70 9.17
C LEU A 44 -16.08 -10.74 9.25
N PHE A 45 -15.71 -10.10 8.14
CA PHE A 45 -14.65 -9.10 8.10
C PHE A 45 -14.97 -7.89 8.98
N ASN A 46 -16.21 -7.40 8.93
CA ASN A 46 -16.65 -6.27 9.76
C ASN A 46 -16.67 -6.62 11.25
N LEU A 47 -17.10 -7.84 11.61
CA LEU A 47 -17.04 -8.30 13.00
C LEU A 47 -15.58 -8.44 13.47
N TYR A 48 -14.72 -9.03 12.64
CA TYR A 48 -13.29 -9.16 12.94
C TYR A 48 -12.59 -7.80 13.10
N LYS A 49 -12.93 -6.84 12.24
CA LYS A 49 -12.48 -5.45 12.33
C LYS A 49 -12.84 -4.80 13.66
N GLN A 50 -14.05 -5.04 14.17
CA GLN A 50 -14.54 -4.45 15.42
C GLN A 50 -13.94 -5.12 16.67
N THR A 51 -13.72 -6.43 16.61
CA THR A 51 -13.28 -7.24 17.76
C THR A 51 -11.75 -7.33 17.88
N HIS A 52 -11.03 -7.30 16.76
CA HIS A 52 -9.58 -7.55 16.70
C HIS A 52 -8.89 -6.70 15.62
N SER A 53 -9.07 -5.38 15.71
CA SER A 53 -8.50 -4.38 14.76
C SER A 53 -6.99 -4.54 14.55
N ASP A 54 -6.23 -4.71 15.62
CA ASP A 54 -4.76 -4.89 15.58
C ASP A 54 -4.35 -6.12 14.76
N SER A 55 -4.97 -7.26 15.04
CA SER A 55 -4.66 -8.52 14.35
C SER A 55 -5.06 -8.46 12.87
N LEU A 56 -6.17 -7.81 12.56
CA LEU A 56 -6.62 -7.60 11.19
C LEU A 56 -5.60 -6.84 10.36
N VAL A 57 -5.15 -5.67 10.83
CA VAL A 57 -4.22 -4.83 10.04
C VAL A 57 -2.87 -5.51 9.87
N LEU A 58 -2.37 -6.23 10.89
CA LEU A 58 -1.11 -6.96 10.78
C LEU A 58 -1.22 -8.14 9.81
N LYS A 59 -2.30 -8.92 9.85
CA LYS A 59 -2.49 -10.03 8.89
C LYS A 59 -2.63 -9.53 7.45
N LEU A 60 -3.30 -8.39 7.24
CA LEU A 60 -3.36 -7.77 5.91
C LEU A 60 -1.96 -7.31 5.44
N ALA A 61 -1.17 -6.69 6.33
CA ALA A 61 0.17 -6.21 5.99
C ALA A 61 1.13 -7.38 5.66
N ILE A 62 1.08 -8.45 6.44
CA ILE A 62 1.84 -9.68 6.17
C ILE A 62 1.40 -10.29 4.83
N LEU A 63 0.08 -10.37 4.56
CA LEU A 63 -0.42 -10.89 3.29
C LEU A 63 0.05 -10.05 2.09
N LEU A 64 0.09 -8.72 2.24
CA LEU A 64 0.64 -7.82 1.23
C LEU A 64 2.12 -8.11 0.96
N GLN A 65 2.92 -8.32 2.02
CA GLN A 65 4.35 -8.55 1.94
C GLN A 65 4.72 -9.94 1.37
N SER A 66 4.06 -11.00 1.84
CA SER A 66 4.53 -12.38 1.66
C SER A 66 3.73 -13.21 0.66
N SER A 67 2.59 -12.73 0.17
CA SER A 67 1.75 -13.51 -0.75
C SER A 67 2.35 -13.60 -2.15
N SER A 68 2.43 -14.82 -2.68
CA SER A 68 2.78 -15.06 -4.09
C SER A 68 1.63 -14.70 -5.06
N HIS A 69 0.41 -14.49 -4.56
CA HIS A 69 -0.77 -14.23 -5.39
C HIS A 69 -1.01 -12.72 -5.58
N PRO A 70 -0.89 -12.18 -6.81
CA PRO A 70 -1.04 -10.74 -7.06
C PRO A 70 -2.41 -10.18 -6.65
N GLU A 71 -3.49 -10.92 -6.86
CA GLU A 71 -4.85 -10.45 -6.54
C GLU A 71 -5.06 -10.35 -5.03
N ALA A 72 -4.49 -11.28 -4.26
CA ALA A 72 -4.56 -11.26 -2.80
C ALA A 72 -3.78 -10.06 -2.23
N ARG A 73 -2.62 -9.75 -2.81
CA ARG A 73 -1.85 -8.53 -2.47
C ARG A 73 -2.66 -7.28 -2.79
N ALA A 74 -3.31 -7.23 -3.95
CA ALA A 74 -4.12 -6.08 -4.35
C ALA A 74 -5.31 -5.85 -3.40
N VAL A 75 -6.03 -6.91 -2.99
CA VAL A 75 -7.12 -6.79 -2.03
C VAL A 75 -6.60 -6.40 -0.64
N ALA A 76 -5.48 -6.99 -0.19
CA ALA A 76 -4.85 -6.60 1.06
C ALA A 76 -4.49 -5.11 1.09
N ALA A 77 -3.87 -4.60 0.02
CA ALA A 77 -3.54 -3.17 -0.11
C ALA A 77 -4.79 -2.28 -0.09
N ILE A 78 -5.85 -2.65 -0.81
CA ILE A 78 -7.11 -1.90 -0.84
C ILE A 78 -7.76 -1.86 0.55
N LEU A 79 -7.82 -3.01 1.24
CA LEU A 79 -8.41 -3.11 2.56
C LEU A 79 -7.60 -2.34 3.61
N LEU A 80 -6.26 -2.46 3.59
CA LEU A 80 -5.36 -1.67 4.45
C LEU A 80 -5.60 -0.18 4.24
N ARG A 81 -5.59 0.28 2.98
CA ARG A 81 -5.85 1.69 2.68
C ARG A 81 -7.16 2.15 3.29
N LYS A 82 -8.26 1.42 3.07
CA LYS A 82 -9.58 1.73 3.64
C LYS A 82 -9.57 1.86 5.17
N GLN A 83 -8.74 1.09 5.87
CA GLN A 83 -8.62 1.16 7.34
C GLN A 83 -7.67 2.25 7.83
N LEU A 84 -6.73 2.70 7.00
CA LEU A 84 -5.65 3.60 7.38
C LEU A 84 -5.83 5.04 6.89
N THR A 85 -6.77 5.29 5.97
CA THR A 85 -7.11 6.63 5.49
C THR A 85 -8.37 7.18 6.15
N ARG A 86 -8.52 8.51 6.19
CA ARG A 86 -9.66 9.21 6.78
C ARG A 86 -10.95 8.99 5.98
N ASP A 87 -11.56 7.83 6.18
CA ASP A 87 -12.92 7.46 5.79
C ASP A 87 -13.69 6.99 7.04
N ASP A 88 -14.95 6.60 6.90
CA ASP A 88 -15.82 6.07 7.97
C ASP A 88 -15.23 4.85 8.73
N SER A 89 -14.16 4.25 8.20
CA SER A 89 -13.44 3.10 8.78
C SER A 89 -12.01 3.41 9.25
N TYR A 90 -11.70 4.67 9.59
CA TYR A 90 -10.36 5.06 10.02
C TYR A 90 -9.95 4.42 11.37
N LEU A 91 -9.16 3.35 11.32
CA LEU A 91 -8.72 2.57 12.49
C LEU A 91 -7.41 3.05 13.09
N TRP A 92 -6.56 3.76 12.33
CA TRP A 92 -5.18 4.06 12.73
C TRP A 92 -5.02 4.61 14.16
N PRO A 93 -5.81 5.60 14.63
CA PRO A 93 -5.68 6.14 15.98
C PRO A 93 -6.07 5.14 17.08
N ASN A 94 -6.86 4.11 16.74
CA ASN A 94 -7.39 3.12 17.66
C ASN A 94 -6.52 1.85 17.74
N LEU A 95 -5.47 1.76 16.91
CA LEU A 95 -4.51 0.66 16.97
C LEU A 95 -3.56 0.84 18.15
N SER A 96 -3.03 -0.26 18.67
CA SER A 96 -1.99 -0.18 19.70
C SER A 96 -0.71 0.47 19.14
N ALA A 97 0.07 1.14 19.99
CA ALA A 97 1.34 1.75 19.58
C ALA A 97 2.31 0.71 18.95
N THR A 98 2.34 -0.51 19.49
CA THR A 98 3.13 -1.62 18.95
C THR A 98 2.66 -2.00 17.55
N THR A 99 1.34 -2.13 17.35
CA THR A 99 0.74 -2.42 16.04
C THR A 99 1.10 -1.34 15.04
N GLN A 100 0.99 -0.07 15.43
CA GLN A 100 1.34 1.05 14.57
C GLN A 100 2.81 0.92 14.13
N VAL A 101 3.76 0.79 15.05
CA VAL A 101 5.19 0.65 14.73
C VAL A 101 5.46 -0.54 13.80
N ASN A 102 4.88 -1.72 14.09
CA ASN A 102 5.06 -2.91 13.26
C ASN A 102 4.49 -2.70 11.86
N LEU A 103 3.30 -2.10 11.75
CA LEU A 103 2.67 -1.79 10.48
C LEU A 103 3.52 -0.80 9.68
N LYS A 104 4.11 0.21 10.33
CA LYS A 104 5.07 1.13 9.69
C LYS A 104 6.25 0.37 9.09
N SER A 105 6.84 -0.54 9.85
CA SER A 105 8.01 -1.33 9.40
C SER A 105 7.67 -2.22 8.21
N ILE A 106 6.60 -3.01 8.31
CA ILE A 106 6.21 -3.97 7.25
C ILE A 106 5.94 -3.26 5.94
N LEU A 107 5.19 -2.16 5.98
CA LEU A 107 4.85 -1.44 4.77
C LEU A 107 6.05 -0.67 4.19
N LEU A 108 6.95 -0.15 5.04
CA LEU A 108 8.22 0.42 4.58
C LEU A 108 9.04 -0.62 3.80
N ASP A 109 9.17 -1.83 4.36
CA ASP A 109 9.87 -2.95 3.74
C ASP A 109 9.21 -3.33 2.40
N CYS A 110 7.86 -3.36 2.36
CA CYS A 110 7.12 -3.61 1.12
C CYS A 110 7.46 -2.59 0.02
N VAL A 111 7.48 -1.31 0.36
CA VAL A 111 7.80 -0.24 -0.61
C VAL A 111 9.24 -0.35 -1.09
N GLN A 112 10.19 -0.58 -0.18
CA GLN A 112 11.60 -0.74 -0.52
C GLN A 112 11.86 -1.97 -1.39
N LEU A 113 11.28 -3.13 -1.03
CA LEU A 113 11.37 -4.36 -1.80
C LEU A 113 10.73 -4.21 -3.18
N THR A 114 9.61 -3.49 -3.26
CA THR A 114 8.98 -3.19 -4.54
C THR A 114 9.88 -2.29 -5.39
N ALA A 115 10.54 -1.28 -4.81
CA ALA A 115 11.48 -0.41 -5.51
C ALA A 115 12.65 -1.20 -6.10
N SER A 116 13.28 -2.05 -5.29
CA SER A 116 14.39 -2.91 -5.75
C SER A 116 13.93 -3.90 -6.83
N THR A 117 12.73 -4.48 -6.68
CA THR A 117 12.18 -5.41 -7.67
C THR A 117 11.93 -4.71 -8.99
N VAL A 118 11.23 -3.57 -8.99
CA VAL A 118 10.96 -2.78 -10.20
C VAL A 118 12.26 -2.39 -10.89
N ARG A 119 13.26 -1.90 -10.14
CA ARG A 119 14.58 -1.53 -10.69
C ARG A 119 15.28 -2.69 -11.38
N ALA A 120 15.08 -3.92 -10.91
CA ALA A 120 15.69 -5.12 -11.48
C ALA A 120 14.93 -5.70 -12.68
N MET A 121 13.72 -5.19 -13.01
CA MET A 121 12.92 -5.70 -14.12
C MET A 121 13.54 -5.34 -15.48
N GLU A 122 13.52 -6.28 -16.43
CA GLU A 122 13.84 -5.96 -17.82
C GLU A 122 12.71 -5.16 -18.46
N LYS A 123 13.02 -4.29 -19.43
CA LYS A 123 12.02 -3.41 -20.07
C LYS A 123 10.81 -4.16 -20.67
N ARG A 124 10.98 -5.42 -21.05
CA ARG A 124 9.93 -6.27 -21.64
C ARG A 124 8.94 -6.82 -20.60
N ASP A 125 9.32 -6.85 -19.33
CA ASP A 125 8.51 -7.41 -18.24
C ASP A 125 7.72 -6.33 -17.49
N VAL A 126 7.92 -5.06 -17.85
CA VAL A 126 7.24 -3.92 -17.24
C VAL A 126 5.82 -3.83 -17.78
N ASP A 127 4.84 -4.08 -16.91
CA ASP A 127 3.41 -3.91 -17.21
C ASP A 127 2.92 -2.51 -16.77
N PRO A 128 2.63 -1.57 -17.70
CA PRO A 128 2.29 -0.20 -17.34
C PRO A 128 1.00 -0.05 -16.49
N PRO A 129 -0.11 -0.74 -16.78
CA PRO A 129 -1.29 -0.78 -15.90
C PRO A 129 -0.97 -1.17 -14.44
N PHE A 130 -0.14 -2.18 -14.24
CA PHE A 130 0.33 -2.58 -12.91
C PHE A 130 1.15 -1.47 -12.24
N MET A 131 2.09 -0.84 -12.97
CA MET A 131 2.90 0.26 -12.45
C MET A 131 2.07 1.49 -12.05
N VAL A 132 1.02 1.82 -12.82
CA VAL A 132 0.05 2.88 -12.46
C VAL A 132 -0.64 2.55 -11.14
N LYS A 133 -1.06 1.29 -10.98
CA LYS A 133 -1.75 0.84 -9.77
C LYS A 133 -0.83 0.91 -8.54
N LEU A 134 0.44 0.52 -8.68
CA LEU A 134 1.45 0.68 -7.64
C LEU A 134 1.66 2.15 -7.28
N ALA A 135 1.89 3.02 -8.26
CA ALA A 135 2.07 4.45 -8.05
C ALA A 135 0.90 5.08 -7.28
N LYS A 136 -0.34 4.70 -7.61
CA LYS A 136 -1.55 5.16 -6.91
C LYS A 136 -1.66 4.66 -5.47
N ILE A 137 -1.28 3.41 -5.20
CA ILE A 137 -1.29 2.85 -3.84
C ILE A 137 -0.29 3.60 -2.97
N ILE A 138 0.95 3.74 -3.45
CA ILE A 138 2.03 4.46 -2.76
C ILE A 138 1.59 5.89 -2.50
N THR A 139 1.04 6.58 -3.50
CA THR A 139 0.72 7.99 -3.28
C THR A 139 -0.49 8.21 -2.36
N ALA A 140 -1.45 7.29 -2.36
CA ALA A 140 -2.53 7.32 -1.37
C ALA A 140 -2.00 7.05 0.06
N GLU A 141 -0.96 6.22 0.20
CA GLU A 141 -0.29 5.94 1.48
C GLU A 141 0.60 7.12 1.95
N MET A 142 1.26 7.84 1.01
CA MET A 142 2.14 8.98 1.30
C MET A 142 1.44 10.21 1.90
N ILE A 143 0.15 10.40 1.61
CA ILE A 143 -0.55 11.67 1.89
C ILE A 143 -1.28 11.67 3.24
N SER A 144 -1.69 10.51 3.76
CA SER A 144 -2.63 10.49 4.89
C SER A 144 -2.01 10.40 6.29
N CYS A 145 -0.74 9.99 6.41
CA CYS A 145 -0.15 9.71 7.73
C CYS A 145 1.03 10.64 8.05
N LYS A 146 0.77 11.73 8.79
CA LYS A 146 1.80 12.69 9.24
C LYS A 146 2.94 12.05 10.04
N GLU A 147 2.74 10.85 10.58
CA GLU A 147 3.70 10.16 11.43
C GLU A 147 4.63 9.18 10.72
N LEU A 148 4.55 9.08 9.38
CA LEU A 148 5.42 8.21 8.56
C LEU A 148 6.62 8.97 7.97
N SER A 149 6.73 10.28 8.20
CA SER A 149 7.27 11.23 7.23
C SER A 149 8.60 10.88 6.54
N ALA A 150 9.73 10.74 7.24
CA ALA A 150 11.03 10.76 6.56
C ALA A 150 11.42 9.47 5.81
N ASP A 151 11.41 8.33 6.49
CA ASP A 151 11.87 7.06 5.89
C ASP A 151 10.92 6.55 4.82
N TRP A 152 9.62 6.78 5.01
CA TRP A 152 8.61 6.47 4.02
C TRP A 152 8.64 7.39 2.82
N GLN A 153 8.87 8.70 3.01
CA GLN A 153 9.10 9.60 1.87
C GLN A 153 10.29 9.13 1.05
N ARG A 154 11.38 8.71 1.71
CA ARG A 154 12.57 8.20 1.01
C ARG A 154 12.30 6.90 0.26
N ALA A 155 11.63 5.93 0.88
CA ALA A 155 11.30 4.67 0.23
C ALA A 155 10.35 4.87 -0.96
N ALA A 156 9.31 5.69 -0.80
CA ALA A 156 8.36 5.99 -1.85
C ALA A 156 9.01 6.74 -3.02
N VAL A 157 9.88 7.71 -2.74
CA VAL A 157 10.68 8.38 -3.78
C VAL A 157 11.58 7.38 -4.50
N GLY A 158 12.24 6.46 -3.79
CA GLY A 158 13.05 5.40 -4.39
C GLY A 158 12.25 4.50 -5.34
N LEU A 159 10.99 4.20 -5.01
CA LEU A 159 10.07 3.46 -5.87
C LEU A 159 9.64 4.29 -7.09
N PHE A 160 9.31 5.57 -6.93
CA PHE A 160 9.02 6.45 -8.08
C PHE A 160 10.19 6.56 -9.05
N VAL A 161 11.42 6.69 -8.54
CA VAL A 161 12.64 6.71 -9.38
C VAL A 161 12.78 5.39 -10.14
N SER A 162 12.53 4.26 -9.46
CA SER A 162 12.61 2.93 -10.08
C SER A 162 11.51 2.71 -11.13
N ILE A 163 10.28 3.17 -10.90
CA ILE A 163 9.23 3.14 -11.94
C ILE A 163 9.60 4.08 -13.09
N GLY A 164 10.13 5.26 -12.79
CA GLY A 164 10.47 6.31 -13.77
C GLY A 164 11.63 5.93 -14.69
N SER A 165 12.52 5.03 -14.27
CA SER A 165 13.54 4.47 -15.17
C SER A 165 12.96 3.59 -16.27
N HIS A 166 11.74 3.06 -16.09
CA HIS A 166 11.03 2.29 -17.10
C HIS A 166 9.94 3.10 -17.82
N LEU A 167 9.22 3.96 -17.08
CA LEU A 167 8.03 4.68 -17.55
C LEU A 167 8.08 6.16 -17.14
N SER A 168 8.94 6.94 -17.80
CA SER A 168 9.15 8.37 -17.50
C SER A 168 7.86 9.20 -17.53
N ASP A 169 6.98 8.92 -18.50
CA ASP A 169 5.78 9.74 -18.74
C ASP A 169 4.69 9.49 -17.68
N LEU A 170 4.64 8.26 -17.15
CA LEU A 170 3.70 7.87 -16.12
C LEU A 170 4.03 8.56 -14.79
N ILE A 171 5.30 8.56 -14.43
CA ILE A 171 5.77 9.16 -13.18
C ILE A 171 5.62 10.68 -13.22
N THR A 172 5.85 11.30 -14.37
CA THR A 172 5.65 12.74 -14.55
C THR A 172 4.19 13.14 -14.27
N LYS A 173 3.21 12.37 -14.74
CA LYS A 173 1.78 12.63 -14.50
C LYS A 173 1.37 12.40 -13.04
N GLU A 174 1.79 11.28 -12.45
CA GLU A 174 1.39 10.94 -11.08
C GLU A 174 2.05 11.90 -10.09
N ILE A 175 3.36 12.15 -10.22
CA ILE A 175 4.06 13.17 -9.41
C ILE A 175 3.40 14.53 -9.60
N SER A 176 3.11 14.98 -10.84
CA SER A 176 2.41 16.25 -11.08
C SER A 176 1.11 16.41 -10.30
N LEU A 177 0.25 15.38 -10.30
CA LEU A 177 -1.03 15.38 -9.60
C LEU A 177 -0.85 15.56 -8.09
N HIS A 178 0.21 15.00 -7.52
CA HIS A 178 0.47 15.02 -6.09
C HIS A 178 1.29 16.22 -5.63
N LEU A 179 2.16 16.77 -6.49
CA LEU A 179 2.90 18.01 -6.24
C LEU A 179 2.02 19.26 -6.42
N SER A 180 0.91 19.19 -7.17
CA SER A 180 -0.01 20.34 -7.38
C SER A 180 -0.98 20.62 -6.23
N GLY A 181 -0.98 19.79 -5.17
CA GLY A 181 -1.84 19.97 -3.99
C GLY A 181 -1.18 20.75 -2.84
N PRO A 182 -1.96 21.31 -1.90
CA PRO A 182 -1.45 22.00 -0.71
C PRO A 182 -0.90 21.00 0.32
N ASN A 183 0.21 20.32 -0.01
CA ASN A 183 0.74 19.21 0.77
C ASN A 183 2.12 19.54 1.36
N SER A 184 2.25 19.49 2.69
CA SER A 184 3.46 19.91 3.42
C SER A 184 4.67 18.99 3.24
N ALA A 185 4.49 17.83 2.59
CA ALA A 185 5.56 16.86 2.30
C ALA A 185 6.40 17.23 1.05
N LEU A 186 5.92 18.18 0.24
CA LEU A 186 6.48 18.54 -1.06
C LEU A 186 7.97 18.91 -1.01
N PRO A 187 8.46 19.81 -0.11
CA PRO A 187 9.86 20.22 -0.12
C PRO A 187 10.81 19.07 0.22
N ALA A 188 10.43 18.20 1.16
CA ALA A 188 11.23 17.04 1.56
C ALA A 188 11.34 16.00 0.43
N MET A 189 10.24 15.74 -0.27
CA MET A 189 10.24 14.79 -1.40
C MET A 189 11.08 15.29 -2.58
N VAL A 190 11.01 16.59 -2.90
CA VAL A 190 11.85 17.20 -3.95
C VAL A 190 13.32 17.14 -3.58
N GLN A 191 13.66 17.39 -2.31
CA GLN A 191 15.05 17.27 -1.85
C GLN A 191 15.57 15.83 -1.97
N ILE A 192 14.78 14.83 -1.55
CA ILE A 192 15.17 13.42 -1.68
C ILE A 192 15.33 13.03 -3.16
N LEU A 193 14.45 13.51 -4.04
CA LEU A 193 14.60 13.30 -5.49
C LEU A 193 15.90 13.91 -6.02
N ALA A 194 16.26 15.11 -5.56
CA ALA A 194 17.53 15.75 -5.89
C ALA A 194 18.73 14.93 -5.41
N ASP A 195 18.67 14.39 -4.19
CA ASP A 195 19.71 13.51 -3.64
C ASP A 195 19.88 12.27 -4.52
N PHE A 196 18.77 11.61 -4.92
CA PHE A 196 18.83 10.48 -5.85
C PHE A 196 19.46 10.84 -7.19
N ALA A 197 19.12 11.97 -7.81
CA ALA A 197 19.72 12.34 -9.10
C ALA A 197 21.17 12.81 -9.01
N SER A 198 21.62 13.25 -7.83
CA SER A 198 23.02 13.56 -7.58
C SER A 198 23.88 12.30 -7.42
N ALA A 199 23.27 11.22 -6.90
CA ALA A 199 23.91 9.92 -6.69
C ALA A 199 23.86 9.01 -7.93
N ASP A 200 22.84 9.17 -8.80
CA ASP A 200 22.63 8.33 -9.98
C ASP A 200 23.10 9.04 -11.29
N VAL A 201 23.87 8.33 -12.12
CA VAL A 201 24.28 8.79 -13.47
C VAL A 201 23.11 8.73 -14.47
N TYR A 202 21.98 8.14 -14.08
CA TYR A 202 20.82 7.85 -14.92
C TYR A 202 20.04 9.10 -15.38
N SER A 203 19.89 9.24 -16.71
CA SER A 203 19.14 10.31 -17.40
C SER A 203 17.67 10.53 -16.96
N PRO A 204 16.88 9.50 -16.59
CA PRO A 204 15.47 9.68 -16.20
C PRO A 204 15.26 10.52 -14.94
N THR A 205 16.11 10.38 -13.92
CA THR A 205 16.01 11.13 -12.65
C THR A 205 16.29 12.61 -12.87
N LYS A 206 17.24 12.94 -13.75
CA LYS A 206 17.54 14.33 -14.15
C LYS A 206 16.40 14.97 -14.96
N LYS A 207 15.75 14.21 -15.84
CA LYS A 207 14.55 14.68 -16.57
C LYS A 207 13.39 14.98 -15.62
N LEU A 208 13.19 14.14 -14.61
CA LEU A 208 12.14 14.33 -13.61
C LEU A 208 12.38 15.60 -12.78
N ILE A 209 13.62 15.87 -12.36
CA ILE A 209 13.97 17.10 -11.64
C ILE A 209 13.83 18.34 -12.52
N SER A 210 14.27 18.26 -13.79
CA SER A 210 14.09 19.35 -14.74
C SER A 210 12.62 19.70 -14.88
N TRP A 211 11.74 18.70 -14.96
CA TRP A 211 10.30 18.91 -15.01
C TRP A 211 9.74 19.52 -13.70
N ILE A 212 10.19 19.04 -12.54
CA ILE A 212 9.75 19.58 -11.23
C ILE A 212 10.14 21.06 -11.08
N ASN A 213 11.33 21.44 -11.54
CA ASN A 213 11.85 22.81 -11.39
C ASN A 213 11.35 23.76 -12.48
N PHE A 214 11.07 23.28 -13.69
CA PHE A 214 10.82 24.12 -14.86
C PHE A 214 9.49 23.84 -15.58
N GLY A 215 8.72 22.84 -15.15
CA GLY A 215 7.50 22.39 -15.83
C GLY A 215 7.78 21.53 -17.08
N PRO A 216 6.74 21.03 -17.77
CA PRO A 216 6.91 20.32 -19.03
C PRO A 216 7.54 21.23 -20.09
N LEU A 217 8.60 20.74 -20.74
CA LEU A 217 9.15 21.32 -21.97
C LEU A 217 8.18 21.10 -23.14
#